data_AF-A0A7M1W0L3-F1
#
_entry.id   AF-A0A7M1W0L3-F1
#
_cell.length_a   1.000
_cell.length_b   1.000
_cell.length_c   1.000
_cell.angle_alpha   90.00
_cell.angle_beta   90.00
_cell.angle_gamma   90.00
#
_symmetry.space_group_name_H-M   'P 1'
#
loop_
_entity.id
_entity.type
_entity.pdbx_description
1 polymer ?
#
loop_
_entity_poly.entity_id
_entity_poly.type
_entity_poly.pdbx_seq_one_letter_code
_entity_poly.pdbx_strand_id
1 'polypeptide(L)' 'MSRRGNCHDNAVAESFFQLLKRERVKRKIYSTREDARMDIFEYIEMFYNVKRRHGSNNQLSPVEYEKQYERRLTSVY' A
#
# COMPACT_ATOMS: atom_id res chain seq x y z
N MET A 1 7.83 5.16 15.53
CA MET A 1 8.01 6.54 15.03
C MET A 1 9.43 6.63 14.48
N SER A 2 9.62 7.12 13.25
CA SER A 2 10.95 7.37 12.67
C SER A 2 11.77 8.35 13.54
N ARG A 3 13.10 8.30 13.47
CA ARG A 3 13.96 9.30 14.13
C ARG A 3 13.58 10.70 13.64
N ARG A 4 13.50 11.66 14.56
CA ARG A 4 13.34 13.09 14.21
C ARG A 4 14.40 13.47 13.18
N GLY A 5 13.97 13.98 12.03
CA GLY A 5 14.83 14.41 10.93
C GLY A 5 14.96 13.44 9.75
N ASN A 6 14.41 12.21 9.82
CA ASN A 6 14.36 11.31 8.67
C ASN A 6 12.93 11.08 8.19
N CYS A 7 12.48 11.95 7.26
CA CYS A 7 11.16 11.86 6.64
C CYS A 7 11.05 10.67 5.66
N HIS A 8 12.15 10.22 5.07
CA HIS A 8 12.15 9.15 4.07
C HIS A 8 11.78 7.80 4.68
N ASP A 9 12.20 7.53 5.92
CA ASP A 9 11.88 6.28 6.62
C ASP A 9 10.37 6.07 6.83
N ASN A 10 9.59 7.16 6.96
CA ASN A 10 8.15 7.09 7.20
C ASN A 10 7.30 7.43 5.98
N ALA A 11 7.87 8.07 4.96
CA ALA A 11 7.13 8.59 3.80
C ALA A 11 6.29 7.51 3.09
N VAL A 12 6.80 6.28 3.01
CA VAL A 12 6.09 5.14 2.38
C VAL A 12 4.85 4.77 3.18
N ALA A 13 4.98 4.64 4.50
CA ALA A 13 3.86 4.32 5.39
C ALA A 13 2.85 5.48 5.44
N GLU A 14 3.31 6.73 5.52
CA GLU A 14 2.46 7.91 5.51
C GLU A 14 1.61 8.01 4.24
N SER A 15 2.22 7.77 3.08
CA SER A 15 1.52 7.73 1.79
C SER A 15 0.42 6.67 1.78
N PHE A 16 0.72 5.45 2.23
CA PHE A 16 -0.27 4.37 2.35
C PHE A 16 -1.45 4.79 3.25
N PHE A 17 -1.17 5.27 4.47
CA PHE A 17 -2.23 5.62 5.43
C PHE A 17 -3.07 6.82 4.96
N GLN A 18 -2.47 7.78 4.26
CA GLN A 18 -3.21 8.88 3.65
C GLN A 18 -4.23 8.35 2.63
N LEU A 19 -3.82 7.42 1.78
CA LEU A 19 -4.68 6.81 0.76
C LEU A 19 -5.78 5.95 1.38
N LEU A 20 -5.43 5.06 2.30
CA LEU A 20 -6.40 4.22 3.02
C LEU A 20 -7.51 5.05 3.67
N LYS A 21 -7.13 6.13 4.35
CA LYS A 21 -8.09 7.02 5.00
C LYS A 21 -8.98 7.72 3.98
N ARG A 22 -8.39 8.25 2.91
CA ARG A 22 -9.11 9.02 1.87
C ARG A 22 -10.10 8.15 1.09
N GLU A 23 -9.72 6.93 0.77
CA GLU A 23 -10.43 6.09 -0.20
C GLU A 23 -11.39 5.11 0.46
N ARG A 24 -11.13 4.69 1.72
CA ARG A 24 -12.00 3.76 2.45
C ARG A 24 -12.57 4.38 3.72
N VAL A 25 -11.71 4.66 4.71
CA VAL A 25 -12.15 4.98 6.08
C VAL A 25 -13.05 6.22 6.14
N LYS A 26 -12.76 7.28 5.39
CA LYS A 26 -13.57 8.51 5.39
C LYS A 26 -14.89 8.38 4.61
N ARG A 27 -15.10 7.28 3.88
CA ARG A 27 -16.28 7.07 3.02
C ARG A 27 -17.30 6.08 3.60
N LYS A 28 -16.99 5.46 4.73
CA LYS A 28 -17.78 4.38 5.32
C LYS A 28 -17.84 4.54 6.84
N ILE A 29 -19.03 4.38 7.40
CA ILE A 29 -19.23 4.26 8.84
C ILE A 29 -19.30 2.76 9.13
N TYR A 30 -18.47 2.28 10.06
CA TYR A 30 -18.42 0.87 10.44
C TYR A 30 -19.28 0.63 11.67
N SER A 31 -20.13 -0.40 11.62
CA SER A 31 -20.97 -0.82 12.74
C SER A 31 -20.16 -1.56 13.81
N THR A 32 -19.22 -2.40 13.37
CA THR A 32 -18.33 -3.16 14.27
C THR A 32 -16.86 -2.97 13.90
N ARG A 33 -15.98 -3.32 14.84
CA ARG A 33 -14.53 -3.29 14.58
C ARG A 33 -14.12 -4.39 13.60
N GLU A 34 -14.83 -5.50 13.62
CA GLU A 34 -14.65 -6.66 12.76
C GLU A 34 -14.94 -6.30 11.30
N ASP A 35 -16.02 -5.54 11.05
CA ASP A 35 -16.34 -5.00 9.72
C ASP A 35 -15.23 -4.10 9.18
N ALA A 36 -14.71 -3.21 10.04
CA ALA A 36 -13.60 -2.33 9.68
C ALA A 36 -12.34 -3.12 9.35
N ARG A 37 -12.02 -4.15 10.14
CA ARG A 37 -10.86 -5.03 9.89
C ARG A 37 -10.99 -5.76 8.56
N MET A 38 -12.17 -6.30 8.26
CA MET A 38 -12.40 -7.03 7.01
C MET A 38 -12.32 -6.10 5.80
N ASP A 39 -12.91 -4.90 5.88
CA ASP A 39 -12.85 -3.91 4.79
C ASP A 39 -11.41 -3.44 4.50
N ILE A 40 -10.63 -3.20 5.56
CA ILE A 40 -9.22 -2.81 5.43
C ILE A 40 -8.40 -3.97 4.84
N PHE A 41 -8.63 -5.19 5.30
CA PHE A 41 -7.95 -6.38 4.76
C PHE A 41 -8.25 -6.56 3.27
N GLU A 42 -9.53 -6.51 2.88
CA GLU A 42 -9.95 -6.58 1.49
C GLU A 42 -9.30 -5.47 0.65
N TYR A 43 -9.29 -4.23 1.16
CA TYR A 43 -8.67 -3.12 0.47
C TYR A 43 -7.17 -3.35 0.24
N ILE A 44 -6.44 -3.90 1.21
CA ILE A 44 -5.01 -4.16 1.09
C ILE A 44 -4.76 -5.29 0.09
N GLU A 45 -5.39 -6.45 0.31
CA GLU A 45 -5.07 -7.70 -0.40
C GLU A 45 -5.69 -7.77 -1.79
N MET A 46 -6.90 -7.27 -1.97
CA MET A 46 -7.66 -7.42 -3.22
C MET A 46 -7.59 -6.19 -4.13
N PHE A 47 -7.09 -5.06 -3.62
CA PHE A 47 -7.00 -3.82 -4.38
C PHE A 47 -5.62 -3.16 -4.32
N TYR A 48 -5.14 -2.76 -3.15
CA TYR A 48 -3.93 -1.96 -3.02
C TYR A 48 -2.70 -2.71 -3.54
N ASN A 49 -2.43 -3.91 -3.03
CA ASN A 49 -1.24 -4.67 -3.40
C ASN A 49 -1.30 -5.21 -4.84
N VAL A 50 -2.49 -5.62 -5.30
CA VAL A 50 -2.65 -6.40 -6.55
C VAL A 50 -3.08 -5.58 -7.76
N LYS A 51 -3.75 -4.42 -7.58
CA LYS A 51 -4.39 -3.68 -8.69
C LYS A 51 -4.02 -2.21 -8.73
N ARG A 52 -3.74 -1.58 -7.58
CA ARG A 52 -3.51 -0.14 -7.52
C ARG A 52 -2.23 0.24 -8.27
N ARG A 53 -2.34 1.15 -9.23
CA ARG A 53 -1.19 1.66 -9.97
C ARG A 53 -0.49 2.78 -9.19
N HIS A 54 0.84 2.70 -9.12
CA HIS A 54 1.67 3.74 -8.50
C HIS A 54 2.51 4.44 -9.56
N GLY A 55 2.43 5.77 -9.63
CA GLY A 55 3.25 6.57 -10.55
C GLY A 55 4.75 6.39 -10.34
N SER A 56 5.18 6.21 -9.08
CA SER A 56 6.56 5.90 -8.70
C SER A 56 7.03 4.52 -9.19
N ASN A 57 6.09 3.61 -9.47
CA ASN A 57 6.36 2.23 -9.86
C ASN A 57 6.08 2.01 -11.36
N ASN A 58 6.22 3.05 -12.19
CA ASN A 58 5.90 2.99 -13.62
C ASN A 58 4.47 2.51 -13.92
N GLN A 59 3.50 2.95 -13.10
CA GLN A 59 2.09 2.55 -13.21
C GLN A 59 1.82 1.06 -12.93
N LEU A 60 2.77 0.35 -12.32
CA LEU A 60 2.58 -1.03 -11.87
C LEU A 60 1.94 -1.07 -10.48
N SER A 61 1.30 -2.20 -10.18
CA SER A 61 0.92 -2.52 -8.80
C SER A 61 2.14 -2.87 -7.94
N PRO A 62 2.05 -2.74 -6.60
CA PRO A 62 3.12 -3.16 -5.70
C PRO A 62 3.62 -4.58 -5.98
N VAL A 63 2.70 -5.54 -6.12
CA VAL A 63 3.03 -6.95 -6.40
C VAL A 63 3.71 -7.12 -7.76
N GLU A 64 3.24 -6.43 -8.81
CA GLU A 64 3.90 -6.51 -10.12
C GLU A 64 5.29 -5.88 -10.11
N TYR A 65 5.45 -4.78 -9.39
CA TYR A 65 6.74 -4.12 -9.23
C TYR A 65 7.75 -5.04 -8.51
N GLU A 66 7.35 -5.67 -7.41
CA GLU A 66 8.17 -6.65 -6.70
C GLU A 66 8.55 -7.85 -7.58
N LYS A 67 7.58 -8.44 -8.29
CA LYS A 67 7.86 -9.54 -9.24
C LYS A 67 8.86 -9.15 -10.33
N GLN A 68 8.79 -7.94 -10.86
CA GLN A 68 9.76 -7.45 -11.84
C GLN A 68 11.12 -7.18 -11.22
N TYR A 69 11.16 -6.70 -9.97
CA TYR A 69 12.38 -6.51 -9.23
C TYR A 69 13.09 -7.85 -8.96
N GLU A 70 12.36 -8.86 -8.48
CA GLU A 70 12.88 -10.22 -8.25
C GLU A 70 13.47 -10.83 -9.51
N ARG A 71 12.74 -10.76 -10.64
CA ARG A 71 13.22 -11.28 -11.93
C ARG A 71 14.54 -10.62 -12.37
N ARG A 72 14.70 -9.31 -12.15
CA ARG A 72 15.94 -8.59 -12.44
C ARG A 72 17.07 -9.02 -11.54
N LEU A 73 16.81 -9.27 -10.26
CA LEU A 73 17.83 -9.80 -9.35
C LEU A 73 18.28 -11.19 -9.78
N THR A 74 17.34 -12.08 -10.12
CA THR A 74 17.67 -13.45 -10.55
C THR A 74 18.42 -13.48 -11.88
N SER A 75 18.18 -12.55 -12.81
CA SER A 75 18.88 -12.53 -14.10
C SER A 75 20.31 -11.98 -14.04
N VAL A 76 20.73 -11.47 -12.88
CA VAL A 76 22.09 -10.92 -12.65
C VAL A 76 22.99 -11.96 -11.98
N TYR A 77 22.42 -13.10 -11.55
CA TYR A 77 23.13 -14.30 -11.13
C TYR A 77 23.09 -15.36 -12.23
#